data_AF-A0A392TCC3-F1
#
_entry.id   AF-A0A392TCC3-F1
#
_cell.length_a   1.000
_cell.length_b   1.000
_cell.length_c   1.000
_cell.angle_alpha   90.00
_cell.angle_beta   90.00
_cell.angle_gamma   90.00
#
_symmetry.space_group_name_H-M   'P 1'
#
loop_
_entity.id
_entity.type
_entity.pdbx_description
1 polymer ?
#
loop_
_entity_poly.entity_id
_entity_poly.type
_entity_poly.pdbx_seq_one_letter_code
_entity_poly.pdbx_strand_id
1 'polypeptide(L)' 'MLTRKFENLTMKEDESIHDFYLTVMDYANSFDILGEKMNDEKLVWKIPRSLTKKFDMK' A
#
# COMPACT_ATOMS: atom_id res chain seq x y z
N MET A 1 14.67 -5.48 -1.28
CA MET A 1 13.56 -6.48 -1.26
C MET A 1 12.22 -5.87 -0.84
N LEU A 2 12.18 -4.95 0.13
CA LEU A 2 10.95 -4.29 0.60
C LEU A 2 10.24 -3.49 -0.51
N THR A 3 10.99 -2.72 -1.29
CA THR A 3 10.51 -1.96 -2.47
C THR A 3 9.77 -2.83 -3.47
N ARG A 4 10.32 -3.99 -3.83
CA ARG A 4 9.67 -4.93 -4.75
C ARG A 4 8.39 -5.53 -4.16
N LYS A 5 8.34 -5.79 -2.85
CA LYS A 5 7.11 -6.27 -2.19
C LYS A 5 6.03 -5.18 -2.18
N PHE A 6 6.42 -3.94 -1.90
CA PHE A 6 5.53 -2.79 -1.94
C PHE A 6 5.02 -2.49 -3.36
N GLU A 7 5.86 -2.59 -4.38
CA GLU A 7 5.44 -2.43 -5.78
C GLU A 7 4.42 -3.49 -6.21
N ASN A 8 4.57 -4.73 -5.76
CA ASN A 8 3.62 -5.82 -6.03
C ASN A 8 2.49 -5.89 -5.00
N LEU A 9 2.39 -4.93 -4.07
CA LEU A 9 1.32 -4.89 -3.09
C LEU A 9 -0.01 -4.65 -3.80
N THR A 10 -0.93 -5.57 -3.63
CA THR A 10 -2.30 -5.53 -4.14
C THR A 10 -3.23 -5.99 -3.05
N MET A 11 -4.40 -5.35 -2.99
CA MET A 11 -5.44 -5.70 -2.06
C MET A 11 -6.00 -7.08 -2.42
N LYS A 12 -6.20 -7.94 -1.43
CA LYS A 12 -6.85 -9.24 -1.60
C LYS A 12 -8.36 -9.08 -1.71
N GLU A 13 -9.03 -10.10 -2.25
CA GLU A 13 -10.48 -10.04 -2.45
C GLU A 13 -11.30 -10.22 -1.16
N ASP A 14 -10.69 -10.83 -0.16
CA ASP A 14 -11.25 -11.23 1.14
C ASP A 14 -10.85 -10.29 2.30
N GLU A 15 -9.93 -9.36 2.08
CA GLU A 15 -9.52 -8.39 3.10
C GLU A 15 -10.35 -7.10 3.03
N SER A 16 -10.46 -6.39 4.15
CA SER A 16 -11.12 -5.08 4.18
C SER A 16 -10.17 -3.97 3.73
N ILE A 17 -10.71 -2.84 3.27
CA ILE A 17 -9.90 -1.63 2.98
C ILE A 17 -9.11 -1.20 4.22
N HIS A 18 -9.68 -1.37 5.41
CA HIS A 18 -9.02 -1.01 6.66
C HIS A 18 -7.79 -1.88 6.90
N ASP A 19 -7.89 -3.20 6.71
CA ASP A 19 -6.75 -4.13 6.87
C ASP A 19 -5.66 -3.86 5.82
N PHE A 20 -6.07 -3.55 4.59
CA PHE A 20 -5.16 -3.15 3.54
C PHE A 20 -4.43 -1.84 3.89
N TYR A 21 -5.15 -0.84 4.42
CA TYR A 21 -4.57 0.41 4.87
C TYR A 21 -3.54 0.20 6.00
N LEU A 22 -3.83 -0.65 6.99
CA LEU A 22 -2.88 -1.00 8.05
C LEU A 22 -1.60 -1.62 7.47
N THR A 23 -1.75 -2.50 6.48
CA THR A 23 -0.61 -3.12 5.79
C THR A 23 0.26 -2.06 5.08
N VAL A 24 -0.36 -1.08 4.42
CA VAL A 24 0.37 0.03 3.78
C VAL A 24 1.12 0.89 4.81
N MET A 25 0.52 1.15 5.97
CA MET A 25 1.17 1.87 7.06
C MET A 25 2.36 1.10 7.64
N ASP A 26 2.27 -0.22 7.76
CA ASP A 26 3.40 -1.05 8.19
C ASP A 26 4.58 -0.99 7.22
N TYR A 27 4.30 -0.92 5.91
CA TYR A 27 5.35 -0.66 4.92
C TYR A 27 5.96 0.74 5.12
N ALA A 28 5.15 1.78 5.33
CA ALA A 28 5.64 3.13 5.58
C ALA A 28 6.59 3.19 6.78
N ASN A 29 6.20 2.58 7.89
CA ASN A 29 7.04 2.47 9.08
C ASN A 29 8.33 1.69 8.79
N SER A 30 8.25 0.58 8.05
CA SER A 30 9.41 -0.22 7.67
C SER A 30 10.40 0.56 6.80
N PHE A 31 9.90 1.37 5.85
CA PHE A 31 10.72 2.25 5.01
C PHE A 31 11.40 3.35 5.82
N ASP A 32 10.68 3.97 6.76
CA ASP A 32 11.24 5.00 7.65
C ASP A 32 12.35 4.46 8.55
N ILE A 33 12.17 3.26 9.12
CA ILE A 33 13.21 2.56 9.90
C ILE A 33 14.46 2.28 9.07
N LEU A 34 14.31 2.03 7.77
CA LEU A 34 15.44 1.83 6.83
C LEU A 34 16.12 3.14 6.42
N GLY A 35 15.62 4.30 6.85
CA GLY A 35 16.11 5.62 6.44
C GLY A 35 15.66 6.04 5.03
N GLU A 36 14.84 5.21 4.37
CA GLU A 36 14.22 5.52 3.09
C GLU A 36 12.86 6.17 3.35
N LYS A 37 12.82 7.49 3.55
CA LYS A 37 11.53 8.18 3.72
C LYS A 37 10.65 7.99 2.49
N MET A 38 9.54 7.28 2.67
CA MET A 38 8.53 7.14 1.64
C MET A 38 7.68 8.41 1.61
N ASN A 39 7.61 9.07 0.45
CA ASN A 39 6.82 10.29 0.29
C ASN A 39 5.32 9.95 0.39
N ASP A 40 4.57 10.68 1.22
CA ASP A 40 3.12 10.50 1.41
C ASP A 40 2.37 10.54 0.09
N GLU A 41 2.82 11.36 -0.85
CA GLU A 41 2.25 11.43 -2.19
C GLU A 41 2.33 10.06 -2.90
N LYS A 42 3.48 9.38 -2.81
CA LYS A 42 3.65 8.03 -3.39
C LYS A 42 2.74 7.01 -2.73
N LEU A 43 2.52 7.11 -1.42
CA LEU A 43 1.61 6.24 -0.67
C LEU A 43 0.16 6.44 -1.14
N VAL A 44 -0.30 7.69 -1.19
CA VAL A 44 -1.66 8.05 -1.61
C VAL A 44 -1.93 7.60 -3.04
N TRP A 45 -0.96 7.71 -3.94
CA TRP A 45 -1.08 7.22 -5.32
C TRP A 45 -1.02 5.69 -5.46
N LYS A 46 -0.44 5.00 -4.48
CA LYS A 46 -0.31 3.54 -4.48
C LYS A 46 -1.61 2.87 -4.05
N ILE A 47 -2.26 3.40 -3.00
CA ILE A 47 -3.50 2.84 -2.43
C ILE A 47 -4.55 2.55 -3.53
N PRO A 48 -5.06 3.53 -4.30
CA PRO A 48 -6.12 3.30 -5.28
C PRO A 48 -5.68 2.38 -6.43
N ARG A 49 -4.40 2.35 -6.80
CA ARG A 49 -3.86 1.44 -7.83
C ARG A 49 -3.75 -0.01 -7.36
N SER A 50 -3.67 -0.20 -6.04
CA SER A 50 -3.57 -1.50 -5.41
C SER A 50 -4.92 -2.03 -4.93
N LEU A 51 -5.97 -1.21 -4.92
CA LEU A 51 -7.33 -1.66 -4.58
C LEU A 51 -7.85 -2.65 -5.63
N THR A 52 -8.72 -3.56 -5.17
CA THR A 52 -9.38 -4.51 -6.08
C THR A 52 -10.37 -3.79 -7.00
N LYS A 53 -10.68 -4.40 -8.16
CA LYS A 53 -11.69 -3.89 -9.11
C LYS A 53 -13.09 -3.71 -8.52
N LYS A 54 -13.35 -4.26 -7.33
CA LYS A 54 -14.58 -4.04 -6.57
C LYS A 54 -14.78 -2.56 -6.18
N PHE A 55 -13.68 -1.81 -6.07
CA PHE A 55 -13.68 -0.39 -5.70
C PHE A 55 -13.37 0.53 -6.89
N ASP A 56 -13.32 0.00 -8.10
CA ASP A 56 -13.15 0.79 -9.32
C ASP A 56 -14.46 1.52 -9.60
N MET A 57 -14.55 2.79 -9.15
CA MET A 57 -15.73 3.61 -9.36
C MET A 57 -15.78 4.02 -10.84
N LYS A 58 -16.79 3.49 -11.54
CA LYS A 58 -17.07 3.76 -12.95
C LYS A 58 -17.62 5.15 -13.19
#